data_AF-A0AAU2YAN6-F1
#
_entry.id   AF-A0AAU2YAN6-F1
#
_cell.length_a   1.000
_cell.length_b   1.000
_cell.length_c   1.000
_cell.angle_alpha   90.00
_cell.angle_beta   90.00
_cell.angle_gamma   90.00
#
_symmetry.space_group_name_H-M   'P 1'
#
loop_
_entity.id
_entity.type
_entity.pdbx_description
1 polymer ?
#
loop_
_entity_poly.entity_id
_entity_poly.type
_entity_poly.pdbx_seq_one_letter_code
_entity_poly.pdbx_strand_id
1 'polypeptide(L)'
;MPLDVEAQDVDFTGHTVHWSATAPEGVLVEPAGGTLTVRGTRGGIQRVAVRAGAGAASGRQRITLDFRLADGTRLVPSEVAVDIR
;
A
#
# COMPACT_ATOMS: atom_id res chain seq x y z
N MET A 1 -2.40 -3.57 -13.34
CA MET A 1 -3.58 -3.71 -12.46
C MET A 1 -3.54 -2.57 -11.44
N PRO A 2 -4.65 -1.87 -11.16
CA PRO A 2 -4.69 -0.91 -10.06
C PRO A 2 -4.91 -1.61 -8.71
N LEU A 3 -4.28 -1.09 -7.67
CA LEU A 3 -4.47 -1.43 -6.25
C LEU A 3 -4.90 -0.15 -5.54
N ASP A 4 -5.86 -0.22 -4.63
CA ASP A 4 -6.20 0.90 -3.75
C ASP A 4 -5.60 0.62 -2.37
N VAL A 5 -4.87 1.59 -1.83
CA VAL A 5 -4.35 1.58 -0.45
C VAL A 5 -5.29 2.41 0.40
N GLU A 6 -5.92 1.78 1.37
CA GLU A 6 -6.90 2.41 2.25
C GLU A 6 -6.44 2.38 3.70
N ALA A 7 -6.69 3.46 4.43
CA ALA A 7 -6.55 3.53 5.87
C ALA A 7 -7.85 4.06 6.47
N GLN A 8 -8.36 3.38 7.50
CA GLN A 8 -9.54 3.79 8.24
C GLN A 8 -9.16 4.17 9.67
N ASP A 9 -9.77 5.24 10.15
CA ASP A 9 -9.66 5.69 11.54
C ASP A 9 -10.81 5.05 12.32
N VAL A 10 -10.45 4.11 13.20
CA VAL A 10 -11.40 3.31 13.99
C VAL A 10 -11.65 3.89 15.38
N ASP A 11 -10.76 4.76 15.86
CA ASP A 11 -10.92 5.45 17.16
C ASP A 11 -11.49 6.87 17.02
N PHE A 12 -11.62 7.35 15.77
CA PHE A 12 -12.19 8.64 15.39
C PHE A 12 -11.40 9.85 15.92
N THR A 13 -10.13 9.67 16.27
CA THR A 13 -9.28 10.74 16.80
C THR A 13 -8.52 11.50 15.72
N GLY A 14 -8.60 11.04 14.47
CA GLY A 14 -7.92 11.63 13.32
C GLY A 14 -6.45 11.24 13.28
N HIS A 15 -6.08 10.44 12.27
CA HIS A 15 -4.73 9.90 12.13
C HIS A 15 -4.12 10.23 10.78
N THR A 16 -2.81 10.47 10.79
CA THR A 16 -2.00 10.49 9.57
C THR A 16 -1.24 9.17 9.49
N VAL A 17 -1.44 8.44 8.40
CA VAL A 17 -0.80 7.15 8.11
C VAL A 17 0.18 7.32 6.95
N HIS A 18 1.45 7.07 7.21
CA HIS A 18 2.47 6.91 6.18
C HIS A 18 2.50 5.46 5.73
N TRP A 19 2.66 5.24 4.43
CA TRP A 19 2.75 3.89 3.87
C TRP A 19 3.84 3.78 2.82
N SER A 20 4.36 2.57 2.64
CA SER A 20 5.32 2.22 1.60
C SER A 20 5.05 0.82 1.05
N ALA A 21 5.31 0.62 -0.23
CA ALA A 21 5.21 -0.67 -0.90
C ALA A 21 6.61 -1.22 -1.21
N THR A 22 6.82 -2.50 -0.90
CA THR A 22 7.96 -3.28 -1.37
C THR A 22 7.44 -4.33 -2.35
N ALA A 23 8.02 -4.37 -3.54
CA ALA A 23 7.63 -5.31 -4.59
C ALA A 23 8.81 -6.20 -5.01
N PRO A 24 8.55 -7.42 -5.52
CA PRO A 24 9.59 -8.30 -6.04
C PRO A 24 10.24 -7.71 -7.29
N GLU A 25 11.41 -8.25 -7.66
CA GLU A 25 12.13 -7.80 -8.85
C GLU A 25 11.25 -7.85 -10.10
N GLY A 26 11.38 -6.80 -10.92
CA GLY A 26 10.59 -6.64 -12.13
C GLY A 26 9.15 -6.18 -11.91
N VAL A 27 8.63 -6.12 -10.68
CA VAL A 27 7.30 -5.53 -10.39
C VAL A 27 7.47 -4.06 -10.03
N LEU A 28 6.78 -3.20 -10.78
CA LEU A 28 6.76 -1.75 -10.56
C LEU A 28 5.46 -1.34 -9.87
N VAL A 29 5.59 -0.57 -8.80
CA VAL A 29 4.48 -0.02 -8.00
C VAL A 29 4.62 1.49 -7.98
N GLU A 30 3.59 2.21 -8.47
CA GLU A 30 3.64 3.67 -8.57
C GLU A 30 2.31 4.32 -8.08
N PRO A 31 2.37 5.19 -7.06
CA PRO A 31 3.54 5.49 -6.25
C PRO A 31 3.89 4.30 -5.34
N ALA A 32 5.17 4.14 -4.99
CA ALA A 32 5.63 3.11 -4.05
C ALA A 32 5.47 3.53 -2.56
N GLY A 33 4.77 4.63 -2.29
CA GLY A 33 4.51 5.12 -0.95
C GLY A 33 3.71 6.41 -0.95
N GLY A 34 3.25 6.81 0.24
CA GLY A 34 2.45 8.01 0.38
C GLY A 34 2.01 8.28 1.81
N THR A 35 1.10 9.25 1.93
CA THR A 35 0.51 9.66 3.20
C THR A 35 -1.00 9.71 3.03
N LEU A 36 -1.71 9.04 3.94
CA LEU A 36 -3.16 9.04 4.04
C LEU A 36 -3.56 9.82 5.28
N THR A 37 -4.32 10.89 5.10
CA THR A 37 -4.92 11.63 6.21
C THR A 37 -6.32 11.09 6.42
N VAL A 38 -6.57 10.52 7.59
CA VAL A 38 -7.83 9.91 7.95
C VAL A 38 -8.53 10.76 9.00
N ARG A 39 -9.78 11.14 8.75
CA ARG A 39 -10.54 12.02 9.66
C ARG A 39 -11.92 11.43 9.91
N GLY A 40 -12.16 10.97 11.14
CA GLY A 40 -13.45 10.41 11.52
C GLY A 40 -13.77 9.15 10.72
N THR A 41 -15.03 8.94 10.34
CA THR A 41 -15.48 7.70 9.68
C THR A 41 -14.99 7.52 8.23
N ARG A 42 -14.40 8.55 7.61
CA ARG A 42 -13.98 8.49 6.21
C ARG A 42 -12.51 8.15 6.12
N GLY A 43 -12.25 6.94 5.60
CA GLY A 43 -10.91 6.46 5.28
C GLY A 43 -10.18 7.36 4.27
N GLY A 44 -8.86 7.37 4.34
CA GLY A 44 -8.01 7.90 3.27
C GLY A 44 -7.75 6.79 2.26
N ILE A 45 -7.94 7.07 0.97
CA ILE A 45 -7.68 6.10 -0.12
C ILE A 45 -6.69 6.71 -1.11
N GLN A 46 -5.69 5.92 -1.52
CA GLN A 46 -4.77 6.27 -2.59
C GLN A 46 -4.70 5.14 -3.61
N ARG A 47 -4.89 5.51 -4.88
CA ARG A 47 -4.77 4.58 -6.00
C ARG A 47 -3.32 4.40 -6.40
N VAL A 48 -2.96 3.14 -6.64
CA VAL A 48 -1.60 2.69 -6.96
C VAL A 48 -1.64 1.86 -8.24
N ALA A 49 -0.74 2.14 -9.16
CA ALA A 49 -0.56 1.36 -10.36
C ALA A 49 0.47 0.25 -10.12
N VAL A 50 0.11 -1.00 -10.46
CA VAL A 50 1.03 -2.15 -10.47
C VAL A 50 1.25 -2.62 -11.90
N ARG A 51 2.53 -2.75 -12.29
CA ARG A 51 2.96 -3.16 -13.65
C ARG A 51 4.06 -4.22 -13.55
N ALA A 52 4.03 -5.19 -14.47
CA ALA A 52 5.14 -6.09 -14.71
C ALA A 52 6.13 -5.43 -15.70
N GLY A 53 7.38 -5.32 -15.31
CA GLY A 53 8.50 -4.88 -16.14
C GLY A 53 9.26 -6.06 -16.76
N ALA A 54 10.33 -5.76 -17.50
CA ALA A 54 11.08 -6.75 -18.29
C ALA A 54 11.72 -7.90 -17.48
N GLY A 55 11.86 -7.76 -16.15
CA GLY A 55 12.40 -8.79 -15.26
C GLY A 55 11.35 -9.50 -14.40
N ALA A 56 10.05 -9.24 -14.60
CA ALA A 56 9.03 -9.81 -13.75
C ALA A 56 8.89 -11.32 -13.98
N ALA A 57 9.11 -12.11 -12.93
CA ALA A 57 8.82 -13.54 -12.98
C ALA A 57 7.31 -13.78 -13.13
N SER A 58 6.93 -14.62 -14.08
CA SER A 58 5.56 -15.07 -14.25
C SER A 58 5.10 -15.90 -13.05
N GLY A 59 3.78 -15.89 -12.81
CA GLY A 59 3.16 -16.51 -11.64
C GLY A 59 2.78 -15.52 -10.55
N ARG A 60 2.47 -16.06 -9.37
CA ARG A 60 1.97 -15.30 -8.24
C ARG A 60 3.11 -14.58 -7.51
N GLN A 61 3.10 -13.26 -7.58
CA GLN A 61 4.04 -12.38 -6.88
C GLN A 61 3.36 -11.70 -5.69
N ARG A 62 4.16 -11.26 -4.70
CA ARG A 62 3.67 -10.64 -3.47
C ARG A 62 4.24 -9.24 -3.29
N ILE A 63 3.36 -8.26 -3.15
CA ILE A 63 3.71 -6.88 -2.77
C ILE A 63 3.38 -6.72 -1.28
N THR A 64 4.32 -6.21 -0.51
CA THR A 64 4.14 -5.90 0.91
C THR A 64 3.90 -4.42 1.08
N LEU A 65 2.86 -4.06 1.85
CA LEU A 65 2.54 -2.70 2.25
C LEU A 65 2.85 -2.53 3.74
N ASP A 66 3.79 -1.65 4.05
CA ASP A 66 4.11 -1.25 5.41
C ASP A 66 3.42 0.06 5.76
N PHE A 67 2.98 0.18 7.01
CA PHE A 67 2.21 1.33 7.50
C PHE A 67 2.75 1.84 8.83
N ARG A 68 2.79 3.16 8.99
CA ARG A 68 3.17 3.83 10.24
C ARG A 68 2.27 5.03 10.50
N LEU A 69 1.87 5.22 11.74
CA LEU A 69 1.27 6.48 12.17
C LEU A 69 2.32 7.60 12.21
N ALA A 70 1.87 8.85 12.19
CA ALA A 70 2.77 10.02 12.27
C ALA A 70 3.60 10.08 13.57
N ASP A 71 3.14 9.44 14.65
CA ASP A 71 3.90 9.30 15.90
C ASP A 71 5.00 8.21 15.85
N GLY A 72 5.11 7.50 14.72
CA GLY A 72 6.07 6.42 14.50
C GLY A 72 5.56 5.03 14.85
N THR A 73 4.36 4.89 15.40
CA THR A 73 3.72 3.60 15.69
C THR A 73 3.60 2.77 14.42
N ARG A 74 4.13 1.54 14.43
CA ARG A 74 4.00 0.61 13.31
C ARG A 74 2.65 -0.09 13.36
N LEU A 75 1.92 -0.09 12.25
CA LEU A 75 0.71 -0.89 12.09
C LEU A 75 1.06 -2.25 11.48
N VAL A 76 0.09 -3.17 11.50
CA VAL A 76 0.24 -4.48 10.87
C VAL A 76 0.39 -4.29 9.36
N PRO A 77 1.45 -4.84 8.73
CA PRO A 77 1.62 -4.75 7.29
C PRO A 77 0.55 -5.56 6.56
N SER A 78 0.25 -5.16 5.32
CA SER A 78 -0.69 -5.86 4.43
C SER A 78 0.06 -6.48 3.25
N GLU A 79 -0.45 -7.60 2.75
CA GLU A 79 0.13 -8.29 1.60
C GLU A 79 -0.87 -8.38 0.46
N VAL A 80 -0.42 -8.04 -0.74
CA VAL A 80 -1.22 -8.13 -1.96
C VAL A 80 -0.57 -9.13 -2.90
N ALA A 81 -1.32 -10.17 -3.25
CA ALA A 81 -0.92 -11.09 -4.29
C ALA A 81 -1.31 -10.54 -5.67
N VAL A 82 -0.37 -10.59 -6.62
CA VAL A 82 -0.61 -10.23 -8.02
C VAL A 82 -0.17 -11.39 -8.90
N ASP A 83 -1.03 -11.78 -9.85
CA ASP A 83 -0.67 -12.80 -10.83
C ASP A 83 -0.13 -12.15 -12.09
N ILE A 84 1.13 -12.46 -12.42
CA ILE A 84 1.81 -12.01 -13.63
C ILE A 84 1.71 -13.14 -14.66
N ARG A 85 1.21 -12.82 -15.85
CA ARG A 85 1.04 -13.75 -16.96
C ARG A 85 1.92 -13.33 -18.12
#